data_AF-A0A3E0WZX6-F1
#
_entry.id   AF-A0A3E0WZX6-F1
#
_cell.length_a   1.000
_cell.length_b   1.000
_cell.length_c   1.000
_cell.angle_alpha   90.00
_cell.angle_beta   90.00
_cell.angle_gamma   90.00
#
_symmetry.space_group_name_H-M   'P 1'
#
loop_
_entity.id
_entity.type
_entity.pdbx_description
1 polymer ?
#
loop_
_entity_poly.entity_id
_entity_poly.type
_entity_poly.pdbx_seq_one_letter_code
_entity_poly.pdbx_strand_id
1 'polypeptide(L)'
;MTASPLTLDEAERLALERDPAALRHRENARAQEAAADAAGRLPNLMLIGEAMSVPFDDALDSDPMTQFSIGVRQSFPRGTAGA
;
A
#
# COMPACT_ATOMS: atom_id res chain seq x y z
N MET A 1 -27.36 46.34 -4.53
CA MET A 1 -25.94 46.25 -4.11
C MET A 1 -25.10 46.16 -5.37
N THR A 2 -24.30 47.19 -5.67
CA THR A 2 -23.38 47.20 -6.81
C THR A 2 -22.04 46.63 -6.34
N ALA A 3 -21.64 45.47 -6.88
CA ALA A 3 -20.33 44.89 -6.59
C ALA A 3 -19.24 45.70 -7.30
N SER A 4 -18.20 46.10 -6.56
CA SER A 4 -17.02 46.73 -7.16
C SER A 4 -16.22 45.69 -7.96
N PRO A 5 -15.68 46.04 -9.14
CA PRO A 5 -14.87 45.13 -9.93
C PRO A 5 -13.58 44.78 -9.17
N LEU A 6 -13.24 43.50 -9.13
CA LEU A 6 -11.99 42.99 -8.57
C LEU A 6 -10.81 43.41 -9.46
N THR A 7 -9.66 43.66 -8.83
CA THR A 7 -8.38 43.73 -9.55
C THR A 7 -8.01 42.34 -10.10
N LEU A 8 -7.14 42.30 -11.12
CA LEU A 8 -6.69 41.03 -11.71
C LEU A 8 -6.09 40.09 -10.65
N ASP A 9 -5.22 40.61 -9.78
CA ASP A 9 -4.58 39.87 -8.69
C ASP A 9 -5.60 39.28 -7.70
N GLU A 10 -6.67 40.01 -7.40
CA GLU A 10 -7.73 39.51 -6.51
C GLU A 10 -8.57 38.43 -7.19
N ALA A 11 -8.89 38.61 -8.48
CA ALA A 11 -9.62 37.63 -9.27
C ALA A 11 -8.83 36.33 -9.44
N GLU A 12 -7.52 36.42 -9.69
CA GLU A 12 -6.63 35.26 -9.84
C GLU A 12 -6.50 34.48 -8.53
N ARG A 13 -6.27 35.18 -7.41
CA ARG A 13 -6.19 34.55 -6.08
C ARG A 13 -7.49 33.82 -5.74
N LEU A 14 -8.64 34.46 -5.96
CA LEU A 14 -9.95 33.85 -5.72
C LEU A 14 -10.21 32.66 -6.64
N ALA A 15 -9.77 32.72 -7.90
CA ALA A 15 -9.86 31.61 -8.83
C ALA A 15 -9.01 30.42 -8.36
N LEU A 16 -7.76 30.65 -7.98
CA LEU A 16 -6.86 29.59 -7.49
C LEU A 16 -7.31 28.97 -6.15
N GLU A 17 -7.88 29.78 -5.25
CA GLU A 17 -8.40 29.31 -3.98
C GLU A 17 -9.66 28.43 -4.15
N ARG A 18 -10.47 28.73 -5.15
CA ARG A 18 -11.78 28.08 -5.36
C ARG A 18 -11.82 27.13 -6.55
N ASP A 19 -10.69 26.89 -7.21
CA ASP A 19 -10.62 26.01 -8.37
C ASP A 19 -10.75 24.53 -7.95
N PRO A 20 -11.87 23.85 -8.29
CA PRO A 20 -12.03 22.43 -8.01
C PRO A 20 -11.07 21.55 -8.84
N ALA A 21 -10.60 22.01 -10.00
CA ALA A 21 -9.62 21.28 -10.79
C ALA A 21 -8.27 21.24 -10.06
N ALA A 22 -7.82 22.36 -9.49
CA ALA A 22 -6.61 22.41 -8.65
C ALA A 22 -6.69 21.43 -7.47
N LEU A 23 -7.83 21.33 -6.79
CA LEU A 23 -8.05 20.33 -5.73
C LEU A 23 -7.88 18.90 -6.26
N ARG A 24 -8.54 18.56 -7.37
CA ARG A 24 -8.44 17.24 -8.00
C ARG A 24 -6.99 16.90 -8.39
N HIS A 25 -6.25 17.86 -8.93
CA HIS A 25 -4.85 17.67 -9.28
C HIS A 25 -3.97 17.41 -8.06
N ARG A 26 -4.20 18.10 -6.94
CA ARG A 26 -3.49 17.85 -5.67
C ARG A 26 -3.75 16.46 -5.11
N GLU A 27 -5.01 16.02 -5.11
CA GLU A 27 -5.34 14.67 -4.63
C GLU A 27 -4.75 13.58 -5.53
N ASN A 28 -4.75 13.79 -6.84
CA ASN A 28 -4.09 12.87 -7.78
C ASN A 28 -2.58 12.82 -7.56
N ALA A 29 -1.93 13.95 -7.27
CA ALA A 29 -0.50 13.99 -6.94
C ALA A 29 -0.22 13.19 -5.67
N ARG A 30 -1.00 13.39 -4.60
CA ARG A 30 -0.88 12.62 -3.35
C ARG A 30 -1.08 11.13 -3.55
N ALA A 31 -2.06 10.73 -4.38
CA ALA A 31 -2.30 9.32 -4.69
C ALA A 31 -1.10 8.70 -5.42
N GLN A 32 -0.48 9.44 -6.34
CA GLN A 32 0.73 8.98 -7.04
C GLN A 32 1.95 8.89 -6.12
N GLU A 33 2.14 9.84 -5.22
CA GLU A 33 3.20 9.79 -4.19
C GLU A 33 3.03 8.57 -3.30
N ALA A 34 1.81 8.32 -2.79
CA ALA A 34 1.51 7.15 -1.98
C ALA A 34 1.77 5.82 -2.72
N ALA A 35 1.45 5.77 -4.02
CA ALA A 35 1.72 4.61 -4.87
C ALA A 35 3.22 4.39 -5.10
N ALA A 36 3.99 5.47 -5.31
CA ALA A 36 5.44 5.40 -5.47
C ALA A 36 6.12 4.92 -4.17
N ASP A 37 5.68 5.43 -3.03
CA ASP A 37 6.12 5.01 -1.71
C ASP A 37 5.84 3.52 -1.45
N ALA A 38 4.65 3.04 -1.84
CA ALA A 38 4.30 1.64 -1.74
C ALA A 38 5.14 0.76 -2.68
N ALA A 39 5.47 1.25 -3.87
CA ALA A 39 6.31 0.54 -4.84
C ALA A 39 7.80 0.46 -4.41
N GLY A 40 8.30 1.47 -3.71
CA GLY A 40 9.67 1.52 -3.20
C GLY A 40 9.91 0.71 -1.92
N ARG A 41 8.85 0.24 -1.26
CA ARG A 41 8.94 -0.59 -0.06
C ARG A 41 8.85 -2.07 -0.42
N LEU A 42 9.66 -2.88 0.24
CA LEU A 42 9.49 -4.32 0.17
C LEU A 42 8.06 -4.66 0.63
N PRO A 43 7.35 -5.56 -0.09
CA PRO A 43 6.04 -6.02 0.30
C PRO A 43 5.98 -6.44 1.77
N ASN A 44 4.83 -6.25 2.39
CA ASN A 44 4.65 -6.49 3.83
C ASN A 44 5.14 -7.89 4.24
N LEU A 45 5.95 -7.91 5.29
CA LEU A 45 6.38 -9.13 5.98
C LEU A 45 5.15 -9.83 6.58
N MET A 46 4.92 -11.07 6.19
CA MET A 46 3.85 -11.88 6.74
C MET A 46 4.43 -12.86 7.77
N LEU A 47 3.89 -12.85 8.99
CA LEU A 47 4.11 -13.90 9.97
C LEU A 47 3.14 -15.04 9.71
N ILE A 48 3.64 -16.27 9.69
CA ILE A 48 2.86 -17.49 9.45
C ILE A 48 3.00 -18.37 10.69
N GLY A 49 1.87 -18.84 11.22
CA GLY A 49 1.81 -19.85 12.27
C GLY A 49 0.98 -21.02 11.77
N GLU A 50 1.53 -22.22 11.83
CA GLU A 50 0.86 -23.44 11.39
C GLU A 50 0.92 -24.49 12.51
N ALA A 51 -0.19 -25.20 12.71
CA ALA A 51 -0.24 -26.37 13.56
C ALA A 51 -0.77 -27.54 12.72
N MET A 52 0.00 -28.61 12.61
CA MET A 52 -0.37 -29.80 11.85
C MET A 52 -0.31 -31.03 12.75
N SER A 53 -1.38 -31.82 12.75
CA SER A 53 -1.36 -33.17 13.31
C SER A 53 -1.13 -34.12 12.15
N VAL A 54 0.07 -34.68 12.04
CA VAL A 54 0.41 -35.63 10.98
C VAL A 54 0.34 -37.03 11.58
N PRO A 55 -0.63 -37.87 11.19
CA PRO A 55 -0.59 -39.28 11.54
C PRO A 55 0.58 -39.92 10.79
N PHE A 56 1.57 -40.43 11.54
CA PHE A 56 2.62 -41.27 10.98
C PHE A 56 2.05 -42.67 10.75
N ASP A 57 1.95 -43.07 9.48
CA ASP A 57 1.47 -44.41 9.08
C ASP A 57 2.70 -45.31 8.91
N ASP A 58 3.15 -45.91 10.02
CA ASP A 58 4.09 -47.04 10.00
C ASP A 58 3.42 -48.20 10.72
N ALA A 59 3.36 -49.36 10.06
CA ALA A 59 2.47 -50.47 10.39
C ALA A 59 2.72 -51.18 11.73
N LEU A 60 3.60 -50.65 12.60
CA LEU A 60 3.94 -51.24 13.89
C LEU A 60 3.83 -50.31 15.11
N ASP A 61 3.73 -48.99 14.96
CA ASP A 61 3.43 -48.08 16.07
C ASP A 61 3.06 -46.68 15.54
N SER A 62 1.84 -46.22 15.80
CA SER A 62 1.36 -44.90 15.36
C SER A 62 1.00 -44.05 16.58
N ASP A 63 1.95 -43.24 17.04
CA ASP A 63 1.71 -42.24 18.09
C ASP A 63 1.40 -40.88 17.42
N PRO A 64 0.19 -40.30 17.59
CA PRO A 64 -0.16 -39.03 16.94
C PRO A 64 0.71 -37.88 17.43
N MET A 65 1.48 -37.27 16.54
CA MET A 65 2.33 -36.11 16.85
C MET A 65 1.69 -34.81 16.35
N THR A 66 1.61 -33.81 17.22
CA THR A 66 1.22 -32.43 16.86
C THR A 66 2.46 -31.58 16.64
N GLN A 67 2.62 -31.02 15.45
CA GLN A 67 3.71 -30.12 15.09
C GLN A 67 3.23 -28.67 15.06
N PHE A 68 3.99 -27.78 15.68
CA PHE A 68 3.80 -26.33 15.60
C PHE A 68 4.96 -25.69 14.82
N SER A 69 4.62 -24.81 13.87
CA SER A 69 5.57 -24.13 12.99
C SER A 69 5.31 -22.63 13.00
N ILE A 70 6.38 -21.83 13.07
CA ILE A 70 6.32 -20.37 12.90
C ILE A 70 7.28 -20.01 11.76
N GLY A 71 6.80 -19.21 10.82
CA GLY A 71 7.51 -18.81 9.62
C GLY A 71 7.35 -17.34 9.29
N VAL A 72 8.22 -16.86 8.41
CA VAL A 72 8.21 -15.50 7.90
C VAL A 72 8.18 -15.57 6.38
N ARG A 73 7.25 -14.85 5.74
CA ARG A 73 7.11 -14.80 4.28
C ARG A 73 7.14 -13.36 3.79
N GLN A 74 8.01 -13.09 2.83
CA GLN A 74 8.10 -11.80 2.16
C GLN A 74 8.26 -12.03 0.66
N SER A 75 7.49 -11.32 -0.17
CA SER A 75 7.71 -11.31 -1.61
C SER A 75 8.82 -10.32 -1.95
N PHE A 76 9.77 -10.74 -2.78
CA PHE A 76 10.79 -9.87 -3.32
C PHE A 76 10.41 -9.51 -4.76
N PRO A 77 10.07 -8.24 -5.06
CA PRO A 77 9.82 -7.84 -6.43
C PRO A 77 11.09 -8.02 -7.26
N ARG A 78 10.93 -8.43 -8.53
CA ARG A 78 12.06 -8.58 -9.46
C ARG A 78 12.69 -7.21 -9.67
N GLY A 79 14.00 -7.09 -9.45
CA GLY A 79 14.73 -5.88 -9.79
C GLY A 79 14.60 -5.61 -11.29
N THR A 80 14.22 -4.40 -11.69
CA THR A 80 14.40 -3.96 -13.07
C THR A 80 15.90 -3.86 -13.31
N ALA A 81 16.44 -4.81 -14.09
CA ALA A 81 17.79 -4.69 -14.60
C ALA A 81 17.86 -3.39 -15.41
N GLY A 82 18.64 -2.42 -14.92
CA GLY A 82 18.95 -1.22 -15.67
C GLY A 82 19.79 -1.58 -16.89
N ALA A 83 19.40 -1.00 -18.02
CA ALA A 83 20.14 -0.72 -19.26
C ALA A 83 21.26 -1.70 -19.69
#